data_AF-A0A812LIU8-F1
#
_entry.id   AF-A0A812LIU8-F1
#
_cell.length_a   1.000
_cell.length_b   1.000
_cell.length_c   1.000
_cell.angle_alpha   90.00
_cell.angle_beta   90.00
_cell.angle_gamma   90.00
#
_symmetry.space_group_name_H-M   'P 1'
#
loop_
_entity.id
_entity.type
_entity.pdbx_description
1 polymer ?
#
loop_
_entity_poly.entity_id
_entity_poly.type
_entity_poly.pdbx_seq_one_letter_code
_entity_poly.pdbx_strand_id
1 'polypeptide(L)'
;MLHDAVVHKKTRVKRGGKWMWLKPTYVKISTHKLPDGRKLKVKAGAQIIDRAWRFIKDRLKRNQQVKANSSLLASQIRSAQYEYWRRNDDLRECTGDLVKEYMRGFAKRPNK
;
A
#
# COMPACT_ATOMS: atom_id res chain seq x y z
N MET A 1 4.43 5.83 -24.67
CA MET A 1 3.55 5.54 -23.50
C MET A 1 3.02 6.88 -23.00
N LEU A 2 1.70 7.12 -23.05
CA LEU A 2 1.11 8.38 -22.55
C LEU A 2 1.09 8.33 -21.02
N HIS A 3 1.92 9.14 -20.37
CA HIS A 3 1.92 9.29 -18.91
C HIS A 3 0.89 10.36 -18.52
N ASP A 4 -0.26 9.93 -17.99
CA ASP A 4 -1.31 10.84 -17.52
C ASP A 4 -0.99 11.40 -16.13
N ALA A 5 -1.41 12.64 -15.88
CA ALA A 5 -0.87 13.55 -14.86
C ALA A 5 -0.68 12.92 -13.47
N VAL A 6 0.59 12.84 -13.06
CA VAL A 6 1.01 12.39 -11.73
C VAL A 6 0.82 13.54 -10.74
N VAL A 7 -0.32 13.57 -10.03
CA VAL A 7 -0.60 14.61 -9.05
C VAL A 7 -0.31 14.11 -7.64
N HIS A 8 0.60 14.79 -6.94
CA HIS A 8 0.79 14.64 -5.50
C HIS A 8 -0.47 15.13 -4.78
N LYS A 9 -1.33 14.20 -4.33
CA LYS A 9 -2.57 14.57 -3.64
C LYS A 9 -2.33 14.71 -2.14
N LYS A 10 -2.69 15.87 -1.57
CA LYS A 10 -2.68 16.11 -0.11
C LYS A 10 -3.68 15.15 0.56
N THR A 11 -3.22 14.47 1.61
CA THR A 11 -3.96 13.43 2.34
C THR A 11 -5.17 13.99 3.10
N ARG A 12 -5.11 15.27 3.47
CA ARG A 12 -6.15 16.01 4.21
C ARG A 12 -6.55 17.24 3.40
N VAL A 13 -7.85 17.37 3.08
CA VAL A 13 -8.38 18.52 2.32
C VAL A 13 -9.60 19.09 3.03
N LYS A 14 -9.81 20.40 2.91
CA LYS A 14 -11.01 21.08 3.41
C LYS A 14 -12.12 20.92 2.37
N ARG A 15 -13.23 20.29 2.73
CA ARG A 15 -14.43 20.13 1.89
C ARG A 15 -15.65 20.51 2.71
N GLY A 16 -16.40 21.51 2.25
CA GLY A 16 -17.57 22.02 2.98
C GLY A 16 -17.22 22.50 4.40
N GLY A 17 -16.13 23.25 4.56
CA GLY A 17 -15.71 23.79 5.86
C GLY A 17 -15.02 22.79 6.81
N LYS A 18 -15.22 21.49 6.63
CA LYS A 18 -14.61 20.44 7.47
C LYS A 18 -13.34 19.88 6.85
N TRP A 19 -12.35 19.60 7.69
CA TRP A 19 -11.15 18.87 7.29
C TRP A 19 -11.47 17.39 7.19
N MET A 20 -11.35 16.83 5.99
CA MET A 20 -11.60 15.41 5.75
C MET A 20 -10.36 14.73 5.20
N TRP A 21 -10.15 13.49 5.67
CA TRP A 21 -9.21 12.56 5.07
C TRP A 21 -9.81 12.02 3.78
N LEU A 22 -9.13 12.23 2.66
CA LEU A 22 -9.56 11.67 1.39
C LEU A 22 -9.16 10.20 1.34
N LYS A 23 -10.16 9.31 1.21
CA LYS A 23 -9.88 7.92 0.84
C LYS A 23 -9.11 7.92 -0.49
N PRO A 24 -7.95 7.24 -0.57
CA PRO A 24 -7.15 7.24 -1.78
C PRO A 24 -7.91 6.55 -2.92
N THR A 25 -8.20 7.29 -3.98
CA THR A 25 -8.71 6.72 -5.22
C THR A 25 -7.51 6.25 -6.04
N TYR A 26 -7.23 4.95 -5.98
CA TYR A 26 -5.99 4.35 -6.46
C TYR A 26 -5.80 4.47 -7.98
N VAL A 27 -6.88 4.37 -8.75
CA VAL A 27 -6.86 4.46 -10.21
C VAL A 27 -8.20 4.99 -10.70
N LYS A 28 -8.18 5.96 -11.61
CA LYS A 28 -9.31 6.39 -12.45
C LYS A 28 -8.97 6.04 -13.90
N ILE A 29 -9.91 5.50 -14.65
CA ILE A 29 -9.70 5.33 -16.09
C ILE A 29 -10.03 6.68 -16.74
N SER A 30 -9.03 7.31 -17.34
CA SER A 30 -9.19 8.54 -18.11
C SER A 30 -9.19 8.22 -19.60
N THR A 31 -10.07 8.87 -20.36
CA THR A 31 -10.11 8.72 -21.82
C THR A 31 -9.56 9.98 -22.45
N HIS A 32 -8.41 9.88 -23.10
CA HIS A 32 -7.79 10.98 -23.83
C HIS A 32 -8.14 10.89 -25.30
N LYS A 33 -8.43 12.03 -25.93
CA LYS A 33 -8.47 12.15 -27.39
C LYS A 33 -7.11 12.63 -27.85
N LEU A 34 -6.46 11.84 -28.69
CA LEU A 34 -5.23 12.23 -29.37
C LEU A 34 -5.55 13.23 -30.50
N PRO A 35 -4.55 14.01 -30.96
CA PRO A 35 -4.71 14.92 -32.12
C PRO A 35 -5.22 14.18 -33.37
N ASP A 36 -4.83 12.92 -33.54
CA ASP A 36 -5.26 12.05 -34.65
C ASP A 36 -6.71 11.52 -34.51
N GLY A 37 -7.50 12.05 -33.57
CA GLY A 37 -8.88 11.64 -33.31
C GLY A 37 -9.05 10.32 -32.54
N ARG A 38 -7.97 9.55 -32.34
CA ARG A 38 -7.98 8.29 -31.59
C ARG A 38 -8.25 8.51 -30.10
N LYS A 39 -9.06 7.63 -29.50
CA LYS A 39 -9.36 7.65 -28.06
C LYS A 39 -8.52 6.60 -27.33
N LEU A 40 -7.72 7.03 -26.36
CA LEU A 40 -6.95 6.16 -25.49
C LEU A 40 -7.56 6.12 -24.10
N LYS A 41 -7.94 4.92 -23.64
CA LYS A 41 -8.28 4.68 -22.24
C LYS A 41 -7.00 4.34 -21.48
N VAL A 42 -6.60 5.21 -20.56
CA VAL A 42 -5.41 5.00 -19.71
C VAL A 42 -5.77 5.10 -18.24
N LYS A 43 -5.03 4.36 -17.42
CA LYS A 43 -5.12 4.42 -15.96
C LYS A 43 -4.42 5.69 -15.48
N ALA A 44 -5.15 6.53 -14.75
CA ALA A 44 -4.72 7.82 -14.22
C ALA A 44 -5.11 7.93 -12.74
N GLY A 45 -4.17 8.19 -11.82
CA GLY A 45 -4.47 8.18 -10.38
C GLY A 45 -3.25 8.12 -9.48
N ALA A 46 -3.45 8.24 -8.17
CA ALA A 46 -2.38 8.42 -7.20
C ALA A 46 -1.53 7.14 -7.01
N GLN A 47 -0.23 7.24 -7.31
CA GLN A 47 0.84 6.25 -7.14
C GLN A 47 1.17 5.95 -5.66
N ILE A 48 0.22 5.39 -4.91
CA ILE A 48 0.55 4.81 -3.57
C ILE A 48 1.28 3.48 -3.75
N ILE A 49 0.96 2.75 -4.82
CA ILE A 49 1.54 1.45 -5.16
C ILE A 49 3.05 1.58 -5.42
N ASP A 50 3.50 2.60 -6.15
CA ASP A 50 4.92 2.78 -6.43
C ASP A 50 5.74 3.10 -5.16
N ARG A 51 5.22 3.95 -4.28
CA ARG A 51 5.88 4.28 -2.99
C ARG A 51 5.92 3.10 -2.03
N ALA A 52 4.81 2.37 -1.91
CA ALA A 52 4.75 1.17 -1.09
C ALA A 52 5.71 0.09 -1.62
N TRP A 53 5.74 -0.14 -2.93
CA TRP A 53 6.65 -1.11 -3.53
C TRP A 53 8.11 -0.69 -3.46
N ARG A 54 8.42 0.60 -3.57
CA ARG A 54 9.78 1.12 -3.34
C ARG A 54 10.21 0.85 -1.90
N PHE A 55 9.36 1.19 -0.93
CA PHE A 55 9.61 0.92 0.50
C PHE A 55 9.82 -0.57 0.79
N ILE A 56 8.99 -1.44 0.22
CA ILE A 56 9.13 -2.90 0.38
C ILE A 56 10.44 -3.37 -0.24
N LYS A 57 10.76 -2.93 -1.47
CA LYS A 57 12.01 -3.30 -2.16
C LYS A 57 13.26 -2.84 -1.42
N ASP A 58 13.20 -1.70 -0.73
CA ASP A 58 14.32 -1.19 0.08
C ASP A 58 14.57 -2.06 1.33
N ARG A 59 13.53 -2.71 1.88
CA ARG A 59 13.63 -3.61 3.04
C ARG A 59 13.92 -5.07 2.70
N LEU A 60 13.73 -5.46 1.44
CA LEU A 60 14.14 -6.77 0.94
C LEU A 60 15.64 -6.72 0.62
N LYS A 61 16.42 -7.70 1.10
CA LYS A 61 17.84 -7.79 0.73
C LYS A 61 17.95 -8.02 -0.79
N ARG A 62 18.61 -7.10 -1.50
CA ARG A 62 18.96 -7.25 -2.92
C ARG A 62 19.77 -8.54 -3.10
N ASN A 63 19.48 -9.32 -4.15
CA ASN A 63 20.11 -10.61 -4.49
C ASN A 63 19.80 -11.81 -3.58
N GLN A 64 18.67 -11.81 -2.89
CA GLN A 64 18.10 -13.07 -2.40
C GLN A 64 17.68 -13.92 -3.61
N GLN A 65 18.53 -14.85 -4.05
CA GLN A 65 18.13 -15.98 -4.91
C GLN A 65 17.18 -16.89 -4.11
N VAL A 66 15.98 -16.40 -3.84
CA VAL A 66 14.96 -17.12 -3.08
C VAL A 66 13.91 -17.56 -4.08
N LYS A 67 13.53 -18.85 -4.01
CA LYS A 67 12.46 -19.40 -4.84
C LYS A 67 11.22 -18.51 -4.71
N ALA A 68 10.58 -18.21 -5.84
CA ALA A 68 9.25 -17.60 -5.84
C ALA A 68 8.33 -18.42 -4.92
N ASN A 69 7.51 -17.74 -4.12
CA ASN A 69 6.65 -18.32 -3.07
C ASN A 69 7.34 -18.93 -1.84
N SER A 70 8.61 -18.61 -1.57
CA SER A 70 9.20 -18.94 -0.27
C SER A 70 8.43 -18.28 0.88
N SER A 71 8.17 -19.05 1.94
CA SER A 71 7.55 -18.56 3.18
C SER A 71 8.36 -17.44 3.83
N LEU A 72 9.68 -17.48 3.70
CA LEU A 72 10.58 -16.45 4.21
C LEU A 72 10.36 -15.12 3.45
N LEU A 73 10.33 -15.17 2.12
CA LEU A 73 10.10 -13.99 1.28
C LEU A 73 8.70 -13.40 1.55
N ALA A 74 7.68 -14.25 1.67
CA ALA A 74 6.33 -13.82 2.01
C ALA A 74 6.29 -13.13 3.39
N SER A 75 6.98 -13.68 4.39
CA SER A 75 7.07 -13.10 5.74
C SER A 75 7.80 -11.75 5.73
N GLN A 76 8.88 -11.62 4.96
CA GLN A 76 9.60 -10.36 4.81
C GLN A 76 8.75 -9.29 4.13
N ILE A 77 8.06 -9.62 3.04
CA ILE A 77 7.12 -8.72 2.36
C ILE A 77 6.02 -8.27 3.32
N ARG A 78 5.42 -9.19 4.08
CA ARG A 78 4.39 -8.89 5.07
C ARG A 78 4.91 -7.96 6.18
N SER A 79 6.12 -8.19 6.67
CA SER A 79 6.73 -7.31 7.68
C SER A 79 6.95 -5.88 7.15
N ALA A 80 7.46 -5.74 5.93
CA ALA A 80 7.69 -4.44 5.30
C ALA A 80 6.37 -3.71 4.99
N GLN A 81 5.32 -4.45 4.62
CA GLN A 81 3.97 -3.90 4.44
C GLN A 81 3.40 -3.37 5.76
N TYR A 82 3.52 -4.14 6.84
CA TYR A 82 3.04 -3.76 8.16
C TYR A 82 3.68 -2.46 8.63
N GLU A 83 5.00 -2.35 8.48
CA GLU A 83 5.74 -1.15 8.83
C GLU A 83 5.36 0.06 7.96
N TYR A 84 5.18 -0.14 6.65
CA TYR A 84 4.75 0.94 5.76
C TYR A 84 3.39 1.49 6.17
N TRP A 85 2.46 0.62 6.56
CA TRP A 85 1.12 1.01 7.01
C TRP A 85 1.11 1.71 8.37
N ARG A 86 2.06 1.38 9.25
CA ARG A 86 2.17 1.94 10.62
C ARG A 86 3.33 2.93 10.79
N ARG A 87 3.87 3.48 9.70
CA ARG A 87 5.09 4.32 9.67
C ARG A 87 5.08 5.57 10.56
N ASN A 88 3.91 6.05 10.98
CA ASN A 88 3.74 7.22 11.82
C ASN A 88 3.14 6.88 13.21
N ASP A 89 2.92 5.60 13.46
CA ASP A 89 2.36 5.10 14.71
C ASP A 89 3.49 4.50 15.56
N ASP A 90 3.28 4.34 16.87
CA ASP A 90 4.23 3.61 17.71
C ASP A 90 4.17 2.12 17.37
N LEU A 91 5.19 1.66 16.63
CA LEU A 91 5.35 0.27 16.24
C LEU A 91 5.36 -0.70 17.43
N ARG A 92 5.82 -0.28 18.62
CA ARG A 92 5.82 -1.14 19.81
C ARG A 92 4.39 -1.42 20.27
N GLU A 93 3.58 -0.37 20.36
CA GLU A 93 2.18 -0.49 20.74
C GLU A 93 1.40 -1.32 19.71
N CYS A 94 1.60 -1.03 18.43
CA CYS A 94 0.98 -1.76 17.32
C CYS A 94 1.33 -3.26 17.34
N THR A 95 2.61 -3.57 17.61
CA THR A 95 3.07 -4.96 17.72
C THR A 95 2.49 -5.63 18.96
N GLY A 96 2.38 -4.91 20.08
CA GLY A 96 1.73 -5.39 21.29
C GLY A 96 0.27 -5.79 21.05
N ASP A 97 -0.48 -4.98 20.30
CA ASP A 97 -1.87 -5.31 19.94
C ASP A 97 -1.97 -6.52 19.00
N LEU A 98 -1.07 -6.62 18.03
CA LEU A 98 -0.99 -7.78 17.14
C LEU A 98 -0.71 -9.08 17.92
N VAL A 99 0.21 -9.03 18.90
CA VAL A 99 0.51 -10.17 19.77
C VAL A 99 -0.67 -10.50 20.67
N LYS A 100 -1.35 -9.51 21.25
CA LYS A 100 -2.57 -9.75 22.03
C LYS A 100 -3.64 -10.44 21.20
N GLU A 101 -3.85 -10.02 19.94
CA GLU A 101 -4.80 -10.64 19.02
C GLU A 101 -4.40 -12.09 18.69
N TYR A 102 -3.13 -12.32 18.38
CA TYR A 102 -2.59 -13.65 18.14
C TYR A 102 -2.81 -14.58 19.34
N MET A 103 -2.45 -14.13 20.54
CA MET A 103 -2.63 -14.89 21.79
C MET A 103 -4.10 -15.17 22.11
N ARG A 104 -5.03 -14.24 21.83
CA ARG A 104 -6.47 -14.51 21.94
C ARG A 104 -6.92 -15.63 21.01
N GLY A 105 -6.30 -15.78 19.84
CA GLY A 105 -6.55 -16.88 18.91
C GLY A 105 -6.10 -18.24 19.46
N PHE A 106 -5.00 -18.30 20.22
CA PHE A 106 -4.55 -19.52 20.89
C PHE A 106 -5.48 -19.93 22.03
N ALA A 107 -5.92 -18.96 22.85
CA ALA A 107 -6.85 -19.23 23.95
C ALA A 107 -8.22 -19.77 23.50
N LYS A 108 -8.59 -19.58 22.22
CA LYS A 108 -9.84 -20.08 21.63
C LYS A 108 -9.72 -21.46 20.97
N ARG A 109 -8.51 -22.03 20.85
CA ARG A 109 -8.34 -23.38 20.31
C ARG A 109 -8.56 -24.37 21.46
N PRO A 110 -9.62 -25.20 21.45
CA PRO A 110 -9.73 -26.27 22.43
C PRO A 110 -8.53 -27.21 22.27
N ASN A 111 -7.90 -27.57 23.38
CA ASN A 111 -6.86 -28.59 23.43
C ASN A 111 -7.38 -29.84 22.71
N LYS A 112 -6.66 -30.26 21.68
CA LYS A 112 -6.93 -31.49 20.94
C LYS A 112 -5.89 -32.52 21.36
#